data_AF-A0A9D8J7Y9-F1
#
_entry.id   AF-A0A9D8J7Y9-F1
#
_cell.length_a   1.000
_cell.length_b   1.000
_cell.length_c   1.000
_cell.angle_alpha   90.00
_cell.angle_beta   90.00
_cell.angle_gamma   90.00
#
_symmetry.space_group_name_H-M   'P 1'
#
loop_
_entity.id
_entity.type
_entity.pdbx_description
1 polymer ?
#
loop_
_entity_poly.entity_id
_entity_poly.type
_entity_poly.pdbx_seq_one_letter_code
_entity_poly.pdbx_strand_id
1 'polypeptide(L)'
;MTENRLKISSQERIQRILVRVCEAKIPLVLRVIGANSAIAIKARAHEIGADASGRRFVGFSGVSKAGIEMIEVGGGLQVEFATMATKIMFSTPILERGTSWVRVGFPKTLVSLERRSSDRYLCRDHLMSFLSFSLWGPKVSDVISPPFYEHQFQPASMVPIADISAGGVCIVTRFPSLCNELFRGVVDKQAHLHMPMQPSIPVEAEVRWIKKIKEHMTQVNTDTPISLYSRHYRLGIQFRDPSDSFKLAIKQFTQQLALKDAI
;
A
#
# COMPACT_ATOMS: atom_id res chain seq x y z
N MET A 1 -3.98 16.29 -10.79
CA MET A 1 -3.23 16.32 -9.51
C MET A 1 -1.76 16.42 -9.86
N THR A 2 -1.15 17.58 -9.64
CA THR A 2 0.29 17.79 -9.80
C THR A 2 1.01 17.05 -8.69
N GLU A 3 1.81 16.03 -9.00
CA GLU A 3 2.65 15.36 -8.01
C GLU A 3 3.70 16.36 -7.51
N ASN A 4 3.68 16.71 -6.22
CA ASN A 4 4.74 17.52 -5.63
C ASN A 4 6.03 16.71 -5.61
N ARG A 5 6.91 17.03 -6.56
CA ARG A 5 8.24 16.44 -6.73
C ARG A 5 9.27 17.29 -6.00
N LEU A 6 9.76 16.78 -4.88
CA LEU A 6 10.83 17.43 -4.12
C LEU A 6 12.16 16.73 -4.39
N LYS A 7 13.09 17.43 -5.03
CA LYS A 7 14.47 16.96 -5.23
C LYS A 7 15.30 17.23 -3.98
N ILE A 8 15.95 16.20 -3.46
CA ILE A 8 16.84 16.26 -2.30
C ILE A 8 18.27 16.02 -2.80
N SER A 9 19.14 17.02 -2.66
CA SER A 9 20.56 16.96 -3.08
C SER A 9 21.56 17.04 -1.93
N SER A 10 21.12 17.44 -0.73
CA SER A 10 21.99 17.51 0.47
C SER A 10 22.45 16.12 0.90
N GLN A 11 23.76 15.86 0.86
CA GLN A 11 24.36 14.56 1.16
C GLN A 11 24.07 14.08 2.59
N GLU A 12 24.11 14.99 3.58
CA GLU A 12 23.75 14.68 4.97
C GLU A 12 22.29 14.27 5.11
N ARG A 13 21.38 14.94 4.38
CA ARG A 13 19.96 14.59 4.37
C ARG A 13 19.72 13.24 3.70
N ILE A 14 20.39 12.99 2.58
CA ILE A 14 20.34 11.70 1.86
C ILE A 14 20.80 10.57 2.78
N GLN A 15 21.94 10.75 3.47
CA GLN A 15 22.46 9.78 4.42
C GLN A 15 21.49 9.49 5.55
N ARG A 16 20.95 10.52 6.22
CA ARG A 16 19.98 10.32 7.31
C ARG A 16 18.74 9.56 6.85
N ILE A 17 18.23 9.84 5.64
CA ILE A 17 17.09 9.11 5.07
C ILE A 17 17.45 7.64 4.85
N LEU A 18 18.54 7.37 4.15
CA LEU A 18 18.93 6.00 3.81
C LEU A 18 19.28 5.18 5.05
N VAL A 19 19.91 5.76 6.07
CA VAL A 19 20.21 5.07 7.34
C VAL A 19 18.92 4.55 7.97
N ARG A 20 17.92 5.42 8.13
CA ARG A 20 16.60 5.02 8.68
C ARG A 20 15.92 3.94 7.84
N VAL A 21 16.06 4.01 6.52
CA VAL A 21 15.48 3.03 5.58
C VAL A 21 16.15 1.66 5.75
N CYS A 22 17.46 1.61 5.93
CA CYS A 22 18.20 0.38 6.21
C CYS A 22 17.91 -0.18 7.61
N GLU A 23 17.90 0.66 8.63
CA GLU A 23 17.55 0.27 10.02
C GLU A 23 16.15 -0.35 10.09
N ALA A 24 15.17 0.24 9.42
CA ALA A 24 13.81 -0.27 9.36
C ALA A 24 13.61 -1.42 8.34
N LYS A 25 14.67 -1.85 7.63
CA LYS A 25 14.65 -2.91 6.61
C LYS A 25 13.50 -2.76 5.61
N ILE A 26 13.27 -1.52 5.15
CA ILE A 26 12.11 -1.16 4.34
C ILE A 26 12.11 -1.97 3.03
N PRO A 27 10.96 -2.59 2.66
CA PRO A 27 10.80 -3.23 1.36
C PRO A 27 10.90 -2.21 0.23
N LEU A 28 11.64 -2.57 -0.82
CA LEU A 28 11.92 -1.69 -1.94
C LEU A 28 11.80 -2.44 -3.27
N VAL A 29 11.73 -1.66 -4.35
CA VAL A 29 11.64 -2.12 -5.73
C VAL A 29 12.86 -1.60 -6.49
N LEU A 30 13.54 -2.50 -7.16
CA LEU A 30 14.69 -2.23 -8.03
C LEU A 30 14.24 -2.36 -9.48
N ARG A 31 14.66 -1.42 -10.33
CA ARG A 31 14.43 -1.43 -11.78
C ARG A 31 15.75 -1.17 -12.50
N VAL A 32 16.13 -2.07 -13.40
CA VAL A 32 17.36 -1.90 -14.20
C VAL A 32 17.11 -0.84 -15.27
N ILE A 33 18.05 0.07 -15.46
CA ILE A 33 17.97 1.17 -16.42
C ILE A 33 18.57 0.68 -17.76
N GLY A 34 17.84 0.86 -18.86
CA GLY A 34 18.33 0.57 -20.22
C GLY A 34 17.87 -0.77 -20.81
N ALA A 35 17.70 -1.81 -20.00
CA ALA A 35 17.14 -3.09 -20.43
C ALA A 35 15.90 -3.45 -19.58
N ASN A 36 14.76 -3.73 -20.23
CA ASN A 36 13.52 -4.20 -19.58
C ASN A 36 13.12 -3.43 -18.30
N SER A 37 13.12 -2.09 -18.34
CA SER A 37 12.76 -1.20 -17.21
C SER A 37 11.36 -1.47 -16.61
N ALA A 38 10.52 -2.24 -17.31
CA ALA A 38 9.23 -2.73 -16.84
C ALA A 38 9.35 -3.71 -15.65
N ILE A 39 10.43 -4.49 -15.57
CA ILE A 39 10.57 -5.55 -14.56
C ILE A 39 10.91 -4.94 -13.20
N ALA A 40 10.07 -5.25 -12.21
CA ALA A 40 10.21 -4.81 -10.84
C ALA A 40 10.80 -5.93 -9.98
N ILE A 41 12.03 -5.77 -9.54
CA ILE A 41 12.71 -6.72 -8.66
C ILE A 41 12.47 -6.29 -7.20
N LYS A 42 11.93 -7.18 -6.37
CA LYS A 42 11.70 -6.90 -4.94
C LYS A 42 12.98 -7.15 -4.16
N ALA A 43 13.29 -6.26 -3.21
CA ALA A 43 14.38 -6.42 -2.26
C ALA A 43 14.05 -5.69 -0.95
N ARG A 44 15.00 -5.68 -0.01
CA ARG A 44 14.93 -4.90 1.23
C ARG A 44 16.21 -4.10 1.43
N ALA A 45 16.07 -2.90 1.99
CA ALA A 45 17.21 -2.14 2.45
C ALA A 45 17.95 -2.91 3.56
N HIS A 46 19.28 -2.93 3.51
CA HIS A 46 20.07 -3.75 4.42
C HIS A 46 21.15 -2.95 5.14
N GLU A 47 22.05 -2.31 4.40
CA GLU A 47 23.21 -1.65 5.00
C GLU A 47 23.64 -0.40 4.23
N ILE A 48 24.42 0.45 4.89
CA ILE A 48 25.18 1.54 4.27
C ILE A 48 26.61 1.39 4.76
N GLY A 49 27.56 1.45 3.83
CA GLY A 49 28.97 1.29 4.16
C GLY A 49 29.88 2.04 3.22
N ALA A 50 31.17 1.78 3.36
CA ALA A 50 32.19 2.15 2.41
C ALA A 50 32.95 0.88 2.01
N ASP A 51 33.29 0.76 0.73
CA ASP A 51 34.11 -0.35 0.26
C ASP A 51 35.59 -0.15 0.66
N ALA A 52 36.44 -1.13 0.35
CA ALA A 52 37.88 -1.06 0.63
C ALA A 52 38.58 0.13 -0.04
N SER A 53 37.99 0.70 -1.10
CA SER A 53 38.47 1.90 -1.79
C SER A 53 37.88 3.21 -1.24
N GLY A 54 37.12 3.14 -0.15
CA GLY A 54 36.47 4.29 0.48
C GLY A 54 35.22 4.79 -0.25
N ARG A 55 34.75 4.10 -1.30
CA ARG A 55 33.53 4.47 -2.02
C ARG A 55 32.32 4.07 -1.20
N ARG A 56 31.46 5.05 -0.93
CA ARG A 56 30.22 4.84 -0.17
C ARG A 56 29.22 4.04 -1.00
N PHE A 57 28.54 3.10 -0.35
CA PHE A 57 27.53 2.26 -0.98
C PHE A 57 26.28 2.11 -0.12
N VAL A 58 25.21 1.65 -0.76
CA VAL A 58 23.97 1.18 -0.12
C VAL A 58 23.77 -0.28 -0.53
N GLY A 59 23.57 -1.16 0.46
CA GLY A 59 23.36 -2.59 0.28
C GLY A 59 21.88 -2.97 0.37
N PHE A 60 21.43 -3.82 -0.55
CA PHE A 60 20.10 -4.41 -0.57
C PHE A 60 20.18 -5.93 -0.52
N SER A 61 19.24 -6.57 0.17
CA SER A 61 19.19 -8.03 0.35
C SER A 61 17.80 -8.60 0.06
N GLY A 62 17.70 -9.93 0.04
CA GLY A 62 16.44 -10.63 -0.25
C GLY A 62 16.03 -10.54 -1.72
N VAL A 63 17.00 -10.35 -2.61
CA VAL A 63 16.79 -10.36 -4.06
C VAL A 63 16.66 -11.82 -4.51
N SER A 64 15.66 -12.12 -5.34
CA SER A 64 15.52 -13.47 -5.92
C SER A 64 16.64 -13.78 -6.90
N LYS A 65 16.95 -15.07 -7.10
CA LYS A 65 17.95 -15.52 -8.07
C LYS A 65 17.71 -14.96 -9.48
N ALA A 66 16.46 -15.07 -9.95
CA ALA A 66 16.05 -14.50 -11.24
C ALA A 66 16.22 -12.97 -11.30
N GLY A 67 16.03 -12.26 -10.18
CA GLY A 67 16.28 -10.82 -10.11
C GLY A 67 17.76 -10.49 -10.18
N ILE A 68 18.62 -11.25 -9.51
CA ILE A 68 20.08 -11.08 -9.54
C ILE A 68 20.64 -11.32 -10.95
N GLU A 69 20.11 -12.30 -11.68
CA GLU A 69 20.52 -12.60 -13.07
C GLU A 69 20.25 -11.45 -14.04
N MET A 70 19.30 -10.56 -13.71
CA MET A 70 18.99 -9.37 -14.51
C MET A 70 19.86 -8.15 -14.15
N ILE A 71 20.62 -8.22 -13.07
CA ILE A 71 21.42 -7.10 -12.55
C ILE A 71 22.85 -7.23 -13.07
N GLU A 72 23.30 -6.23 -13.83
CA GLU A 72 24.65 -6.17 -14.37
C GLU A 72 25.50 -5.14 -13.62
N VAL A 73 26.72 -5.53 -13.23
CA VAL A 73 27.66 -4.63 -12.52
C VAL A 73 28.09 -3.50 -13.47
N GLY A 74 28.16 -2.27 -12.96
CA GLY A 74 28.40 -1.07 -13.77
C GLY A 74 27.15 -0.52 -14.46
N GLY A 75 26.07 -1.30 -14.56
CA GLY A 75 24.78 -0.85 -15.04
C GLY A 75 24.09 0.15 -14.11
N GLY A 76 23.06 0.82 -14.62
CA GLY A 76 22.24 1.73 -13.83
C GLY A 76 21.07 1.02 -13.14
N LEU A 77 20.83 1.35 -11.87
CA LEU A 77 19.68 0.85 -11.11
C LEU A 77 18.85 2.00 -10.57
N GLN A 78 17.56 1.97 -10.84
CA GLN A 78 16.57 2.82 -10.19
C GLN A 78 16.01 2.09 -8.98
N VAL A 79 16.11 2.72 -7.82
CA VAL A 79 15.63 2.24 -6.53
C VAL A 79 14.39 3.02 -6.15
N GLU A 80 13.33 2.32 -5.78
CA GLU A 80 12.08 2.92 -5.30
C GLU A 80 11.68 2.30 -3.98
N PHE A 81 11.40 3.12 -2.98
CA PHE A 81 10.78 2.66 -1.74
C PHE A 81 9.70 3.64 -1.32
N ALA A 82 8.71 3.12 -0.60
CA ALA A 82 7.63 3.92 -0.05
C ALA A 82 7.71 3.88 1.46
N THR A 83 7.70 5.06 2.07
CA THR A 83 7.35 5.22 3.47
C THR A 83 5.83 5.39 3.60
N MET A 84 5.32 5.56 4.82
CA MET A 84 3.89 5.78 5.08
C MET A 84 3.31 6.98 4.33
N ALA A 85 4.10 8.02 4.01
CA ALA A 85 3.60 9.23 3.35
C ALA A 85 4.28 9.52 2.01
N THR A 86 5.55 9.14 1.85
CA THR A 86 6.38 9.55 0.71
C THR A 86 6.91 8.36 -0.06
N LYS A 87 6.86 8.44 -1.39
CA LYS A 87 7.65 7.56 -2.26
C LYS A 87 8.98 8.24 -2.50
N ILE A 88 10.07 7.57 -2.20
CA ILE A 88 11.42 8.07 -2.50
C ILE A 88 11.99 7.21 -3.63
N MET A 89 12.62 7.88 -4.59
CA MET A 89 13.27 7.24 -5.71
C MET A 89 14.65 7.83 -5.95
N PHE A 90 15.57 7.02 -6.43
CA PHE A 90 16.87 7.48 -6.90
C PHE A 90 17.45 6.51 -7.93
N SER A 91 18.40 7.01 -8.71
CA SER A 91 19.15 6.20 -9.67
C SER A 91 20.62 6.23 -9.30
N THR A 92 21.29 5.09 -9.41
CA THR A 92 22.69 4.94 -9.04
C THR A 92 23.32 3.74 -9.77
N PRO A 93 24.64 3.75 -10.04
CA PRO A 93 25.31 2.60 -10.63
C PRO A 93 25.36 1.41 -9.66
N ILE A 94 25.33 0.20 -10.22
CA ILE A 94 25.55 -1.06 -9.51
C ILE A 94 27.06 -1.24 -9.34
N LEU A 95 27.50 -1.41 -8.09
CA LEU A 95 28.93 -1.60 -7.77
C LEU A 95 29.29 -3.07 -7.68
N GLU A 96 28.43 -3.87 -7.05
CA GLU A 96 28.70 -5.26 -6.74
C GLU A 96 27.39 -6.03 -6.61
N ARG A 97 27.39 -7.33 -6.94
CA ARG A 97 26.25 -8.22 -6.70
C ARG A 97 26.73 -9.55 -6.14
N GLY A 98 25.96 -10.11 -5.21
CA GLY A 98 26.12 -11.46 -4.72
C GLY A 98 24.99 -12.38 -5.15
N THR A 99 24.79 -13.47 -4.42
CA THR A 99 23.77 -14.50 -4.71
C THR A 99 22.35 -14.07 -4.34
N SER A 100 22.19 -13.19 -3.36
CA SER A 100 20.89 -12.72 -2.85
C SER A 100 20.89 -11.23 -2.45
N TRP A 101 21.96 -10.52 -2.81
CA TRP A 101 22.19 -9.13 -2.42
C TRP A 101 22.84 -8.35 -3.56
N VAL A 102 22.71 -7.03 -3.51
CA VAL A 102 23.32 -6.08 -4.44
C VAL A 102 23.78 -4.85 -3.68
N ARG A 103 24.96 -4.31 -4.04
CA ARG A 103 25.47 -3.04 -3.55
C ARG A 103 25.50 -2.02 -4.68
N VAL A 104 24.97 -0.85 -4.38
CA VAL A 104 24.89 0.26 -5.33
C VAL A 104 25.64 1.46 -4.81
N GLY A 105 26.05 2.34 -5.72
CA GLY A 105 26.71 3.59 -5.34
C GLY A 105 25.82 4.44 -4.45
N PHE A 106 26.43 5.24 -3.59
CA PHE A 106 25.68 6.21 -2.81
C PHE A 106 25.04 7.26 -3.74
N PRO A 107 23.72 7.51 -3.65
CA PRO A 107 23.05 8.37 -4.59
C PRO A 107 23.42 9.84 -4.40
N LYS A 108 23.61 10.55 -5.51
CA LYS A 108 23.86 12.00 -5.49
C LYS A 108 22.60 12.81 -5.18
N THR A 109 21.44 12.27 -5.57
CA THR A 109 20.15 12.93 -5.39
C THR A 109 19.05 11.91 -5.12
N LEU A 110 18.09 12.27 -4.26
CA LEU A 110 16.84 11.55 -4.08
C LEU A 110 15.69 12.41 -4.64
N VAL A 111 14.67 11.75 -5.16
CA VAL A 111 13.39 12.39 -5.53
C VAL A 111 12.34 11.88 -4.55
N SER A 112 11.80 12.79 -3.75
CA SER A 112 10.64 12.52 -2.90
C SER A 112 9.38 12.91 -3.65
N LEU A 113 8.44 11.98 -3.71
CA LEU A 113 7.11 12.13 -4.26
C LEU A 113 6.12 11.99 -3.12
N GLU A 114 5.50 13.10 -2.73
CA GLU A 114 4.33 13.03 -1.85
C GLU A 114 3.16 12.48 -2.66
N ARG A 115 2.73 11.28 -2.28
CA ARG A 115 1.63 10.59 -2.96
C ARG A 115 0.27 10.89 -2.37
N ARG A 116 0.25 11.43 -1.15
CA ARG A 116 -0.95 11.62 -0.35
C ARG A 116 -1.02 13.07 0.08
N SER A 117 -2.18 13.69 -0.15
CA SER A 117 -2.52 15.00 0.39
C SER A 117 -3.00 14.96 1.84
N SER A 118 -3.23 13.75 2.38
CA SER A 118 -3.75 13.53 3.72
C SER A 118 -3.22 12.22 4.31
N ASP A 119 -2.92 12.24 5.61
CA ASP A 119 -2.53 11.05 6.35
C ASP A 119 -3.66 10.01 6.37
N ARG A 120 -3.25 8.74 6.49
CA ARG A 120 -4.15 7.58 6.56
C ARG A 120 -3.97 6.89 7.90
N TYR A 121 -5.08 6.55 8.52
CA TYR A 121 -5.15 5.87 9.81
C TYR A 121 -5.75 4.48 9.61
N LEU A 122 -5.19 3.49 10.29
CA LEU A 122 -5.72 2.13 10.26
C LEU A 122 -7.00 2.05 11.09
N CYS A 123 -8.04 1.43 10.53
CA CYS A 123 -9.24 1.10 11.30
C CYS A 123 -8.97 -0.17 12.11
N ARG A 124 -9.04 -0.06 13.44
CA ARG A 124 -8.80 -1.17 14.37
C ARG A 124 -10.10 -1.96 14.59
N ASP A 125 -10.00 -3.22 15.00
CA ASP A 125 -11.18 -4.10 15.17
C ASP A 125 -12.26 -3.52 16.10
N HIS A 126 -11.84 -2.83 17.17
CA HIS A 126 -12.75 -2.20 18.14
C HIS A 126 -13.26 -0.81 17.70
N LEU A 127 -12.77 -0.26 16.59
CA LEU A 127 -13.22 0.98 15.94
C LEU A 127 -13.53 0.73 14.47
N MET A 128 -14.05 -0.47 14.17
CA MET A 128 -14.27 -0.90 12.80
C MET A 128 -15.34 -0.01 12.17
N SER A 129 -15.00 0.55 11.01
CA SER A 129 -15.91 1.33 10.19
C SER A 129 -16.21 0.56 8.92
N PHE A 130 -17.37 0.84 8.33
CA PHE A 130 -17.82 0.15 7.14
C PHE A 130 -18.24 1.14 6.06
N LEU A 131 -18.22 0.68 4.82
CA LEU A 131 -18.80 1.38 3.69
C LEU A 131 -19.83 0.46 3.03
N SER A 132 -21.04 0.97 2.80
CA SER A 132 -22.04 0.28 1.99
C SER A 132 -22.28 1.06 0.70
N PHE A 133 -22.60 0.34 -0.37
CA PHE A 133 -22.83 0.90 -1.70
C PHE A 133 -24.29 0.73 -2.09
N SER A 134 -24.84 1.69 -2.81
CA SER A 134 -26.15 1.57 -3.45
C SER A 134 -26.09 0.64 -4.68
N LEU A 135 -24.91 0.60 -5.32
CA LEU A 135 -24.68 -0.15 -6.56
C LEU A 135 -24.39 -1.64 -6.32
N TRP A 136 -24.18 -2.05 -5.07
CA TRP A 136 -23.86 -3.43 -4.74
C TRP A 136 -24.62 -3.91 -3.51
N GLY A 137 -25.16 -5.11 -3.62
CA GLY A 137 -25.69 -5.88 -2.50
C GLY A 137 -25.40 -7.37 -2.71
N PRO A 138 -25.24 -8.15 -1.63
CA PRO A 138 -24.98 -9.57 -1.73
C PRO A 138 -26.22 -10.29 -2.29
N LYS A 139 -26.02 -11.23 -3.22
CA LYS A 139 -27.11 -12.01 -3.83
C LYS A 139 -27.01 -13.46 -3.36
N VAL A 140 -28.09 -14.02 -2.82
CA VAL A 140 -28.12 -15.41 -2.32
C VAL A 140 -27.80 -16.41 -3.44
N SER A 141 -28.22 -16.11 -4.67
CA SER A 141 -27.97 -16.94 -5.85
C SER A 141 -26.54 -16.86 -6.39
N ASP A 142 -25.71 -15.95 -5.87
CA ASP A 142 -24.36 -15.71 -6.38
C ASP A 142 -23.31 -16.42 -5.51
N VAL A 143 -22.70 -17.47 -6.06
CA VAL A 143 -21.70 -18.32 -5.38
C VAL A 143 -20.45 -17.54 -4.94
N ILE A 144 -20.17 -16.38 -5.55
CA ILE A 144 -19.02 -15.52 -5.22
C ILE A 144 -19.41 -14.33 -4.31
N SER A 145 -20.65 -14.27 -3.85
CA SER A 145 -21.13 -13.33 -2.83
C SER A 145 -20.94 -13.90 -1.41
N PRO A 146 -20.95 -13.04 -0.36
CA PRO A 146 -20.95 -13.54 1.01
C PRO A 146 -22.17 -14.41 1.27
N PRO A 147 -22.04 -15.52 2.02
CA PRO A 147 -23.21 -16.21 2.56
C PRO A 147 -23.88 -15.31 3.61
N PHE A 148 -25.19 -15.15 3.53
CA PHE A 148 -25.96 -14.37 4.48
C PHE A 148 -27.38 -14.93 4.59
N TYR A 149 -28.02 -14.68 5.74
CA TYR A 149 -29.46 -14.90 5.88
C TYR A 149 -30.20 -13.67 5.38
N GLU A 150 -31.34 -13.83 4.70
CA GLU A 150 -32.07 -12.70 4.09
C GLU A 150 -32.39 -11.56 5.07
N HIS A 151 -32.74 -11.88 6.31
CA HIS A 151 -33.00 -10.89 7.37
C HIS A 151 -31.75 -10.11 7.81
N GLN A 152 -30.56 -10.54 7.40
CA GLN A 152 -29.26 -9.90 7.63
C GLN A 152 -28.70 -9.24 6.36
N PHE A 153 -29.53 -8.99 5.34
CA PHE A 153 -29.08 -8.36 4.10
C PHE A 153 -28.35 -7.02 4.33
N GLN A 154 -28.89 -6.16 5.20
CA GLN A 154 -28.27 -4.86 5.49
C GLN A 154 -26.82 -4.99 6.01
N PRO A 155 -26.54 -5.69 7.12
CA PRO A 155 -25.17 -5.86 7.59
C PRO A 155 -24.29 -6.65 6.59
N ALA A 156 -24.86 -7.55 5.80
CA ALA A 156 -24.11 -8.28 4.76
C ALA A 156 -23.64 -7.39 3.60
N SER A 157 -24.31 -6.25 3.36
CA SER A 157 -23.90 -5.24 2.36
C SER A 157 -22.80 -4.29 2.85
N MET A 158 -22.45 -4.34 4.13
CA MET A 158 -21.42 -3.48 4.72
C MET A 158 -20.03 -4.07 4.49
N VAL A 159 -19.14 -3.29 3.87
CA VAL A 159 -17.76 -3.71 3.59
C VAL A 159 -16.80 -3.05 4.57
N PRO A 160 -15.93 -3.81 5.28
CA PRO A 160 -15.06 -3.24 6.29
C PRO A 160 -13.99 -2.34 5.67
N ILE A 161 -13.72 -1.23 6.34
CA ILE A 161 -12.66 -0.28 6.02
C ILE A 161 -11.38 -0.73 6.74
N ALA A 162 -10.29 -0.87 6.00
CA ALA A 162 -8.96 -1.18 6.54
C ALA A 162 -8.18 0.07 6.93
N ASP A 163 -8.30 1.14 6.12
CA ASP A 163 -7.69 2.43 6.43
C ASP A 163 -8.53 3.59 5.90
N ILE A 164 -8.43 4.74 6.56
CA ILE A 164 -9.24 5.93 6.29
C ILE A 164 -8.40 7.20 6.32
N SER A 165 -8.79 8.18 5.51
CA SER A 165 -8.26 9.54 5.47
C SER A 165 -9.38 10.52 5.18
N ALA A 166 -9.10 11.82 5.31
CA ALA A 166 -10.06 12.87 4.94
C ALA A 166 -10.54 12.78 3.48
N GLY A 167 -9.70 12.27 2.56
CA GLY A 167 -10.01 12.19 1.13
C GLY A 167 -10.56 10.84 0.64
N GLY A 168 -10.62 9.81 1.48
CA GLY A 168 -11.04 8.48 1.04
C GLY A 168 -10.64 7.34 1.97
N VAL A 169 -11.02 6.12 1.58
CA VAL A 169 -10.83 4.89 2.35
C VAL A 169 -10.14 3.80 1.53
N CYS A 170 -9.60 2.79 2.20
CA CYS A 170 -9.35 1.48 1.65
C CYS A 170 -10.32 0.49 2.27
N ILE A 171 -11.14 -0.18 1.47
CA ILE A 171 -11.98 -1.29 1.94
C ILE A 171 -11.30 -2.63 1.64
N VAL A 172 -11.66 -3.65 2.42
CA VAL A 172 -11.19 -5.03 2.24
C VAL A 172 -12.40 -5.95 2.12
N THR A 173 -12.38 -6.86 1.16
CA THR A 173 -13.36 -7.95 1.06
C THR A 173 -12.70 -9.26 0.67
N ARG A 174 -13.34 -10.37 1.02
CA ARG A 174 -13.00 -11.71 0.50
C ARG A 174 -13.90 -12.13 -0.65
N PHE A 175 -14.94 -11.35 -0.95
CA PHE A 175 -15.99 -11.70 -1.89
C PHE A 175 -15.74 -11.06 -3.26
N PRO A 176 -15.48 -11.86 -4.31
CA PRO A 176 -15.23 -11.33 -5.65
C PRO A 176 -16.42 -10.59 -6.25
N SER A 177 -17.66 -10.91 -5.84
CA SER A 177 -18.87 -10.30 -6.41
C SER A 177 -18.87 -8.77 -6.32
N LEU A 178 -18.37 -8.22 -5.21
CA LEU A 178 -18.17 -6.77 -5.03
C LEU A 178 -17.32 -6.18 -6.15
N CYS A 179 -16.25 -6.86 -6.56
CA CYS A 179 -15.32 -6.37 -7.59
C CYS A 179 -15.88 -6.46 -9.00
N ASN A 180 -16.95 -7.24 -9.22
CA ASN A 180 -17.59 -7.35 -10.52
C ASN A 180 -18.54 -6.16 -10.76
N GLU A 181 -19.23 -5.71 -9.72
CA GLU A 181 -20.12 -4.53 -9.80
C GLU A 181 -19.32 -3.21 -9.64
N LEU A 182 -18.33 -3.19 -8.75
CA LEU A 182 -17.50 -2.01 -8.48
C LEU A 182 -16.17 -2.09 -9.22
N PHE A 183 -16.14 -1.63 -10.48
CA PHE A 183 -14.92 -1.49 -11.27
C PHE A 183 -14.26 -0.11 -11.12
N ARG A 184 -13.01 0.02 -11.56
CA ARG A 184 -12.26 1.28 -11.48
C ARG A 184 -12.99 2.38 -12.26
N GLY A 185 -13.19 3.53 -11.63
CA GLY A 185 -13.87 4.69 -12.19
C GLY A 185 -15.37 4.72 -11.92
N VAL A 186 -15.96 3.65 -11.36
CA VAL A 186 -17.36 3.68 -10.90
C VAL A 186 -17.51 4.71 -9.79
N VAL A 187 -18.57 5.51 -9.90
CA VAL A 187 -18.98 6.51 -8.91
C VAL A 187 -20.34 6.10 -8.37
N ASP A 188 -20.40 5.87 -7.07
CA ASP A 188 -21.64 5.67 -6.32
C ASP A 188 -22.01 6.95 -5.58
N LYS A 189 -23.10 7.60 -6.01
CA LYS A 189 -23.57 8.86 -5.42
C LYS A 189 -24.36 8.68 -4.12
N GLN A 190 -24.69 7.45 -3.77
CA GLN A 190 -25.52 7.09 -2.62
C GLN A 190 -24.83 6.06 -1.72
N ALA A 191 -23.49 6.04 -1.72
CA ALA A 191 -22.75 5.24 -0.76
C ALA A 191 -22.94 5.80 0.65
N HIS A 192 -22.79 4.95 1.66
CA HIS A 192 -22.94 5.35 3.06
C HIS A 192 -21.73 4.90 3.87
N LEU A 193 -21.12 5.85 4.59
CA LEU A 193 -20.04 5.62 5.53
C LEU A 193 -20.64 5.35 6.92
N HIS A 194 -20.31 4.20 7.49
CA HIS A 194 -20.75 3.77 8.82
C HIS A 194 -19.56 3.87 9.77
N MET A 195 -19.59 4.84 10.68
CA MET A 195 -18.59 5.01 11.72
C MET A 195 -19.15 4.56 13.08
N PRO A 196 -18.31 4.06 13.99
CA PRO A 196 -18.75 3.60 15.31
C PRO A 196 -19.56 4.66 16.05
N MET A 197 -20.72 4.26 16.60
CA MET A 197 -21.58 5.10 17.43
C MET A 197 -22.06 6.40 16.74
N GLN A 198 -22.05 6.45 15.41
CA GLN A 198 -22.57 7.57 14.63
C GLN A 198 -23.64 7.09 13.64
N PRO A 199 -24.62 7.93 13.29
CA PRO A 199 -25.50 7.66 12.15
C PRO A 199 -24.68 7.47 10.87
N SER A 200 -25.19 6.65 9.95
CA SER A 200 -24.57 6.49 8.64
C SER A 200 -24.59 7.83 7.89
N ILE A 201 -23.47 8.17 7.24
CA ILE A 201 -23.31 9.43 6.54
C ILE A 201 -23.30 9.17 5.03
N PRO A 202 -24.21 9.77 4.25
CA PRO A 202 -24.19 9.63 2.80
C PRO A 202 -22.93 10.29 2.24
N VAL A 203 -22.30 9.63 1.26
CA VAL A 203 -21.08 10.09 0.61
C VAL A 203 -21.06 9.67 -0.85
N GLU A 204 -20.59 10.55 -1.73
CA GLU A 204 -20.28 10.15 -3.10
C GLU A 204 -18.89 9.49 -3.12
N ALA A 205 -18.83 8.25 -3.60
CA ALA A 205 -17.66 7.38 -3.53
C ALA A 205 -17.23 6.93 -4.92
N GLU A 206 -15.97 7.19 -5.29
CA GLU A 206 -15.39 6.68 -6.54
C GLU A 206 -14.33 5.61 -6.28
N VAL A 207 -14.41 4.50 -7.00
CA VAL A 207 -13.39 3.45 -7.00
C VAL A 207 -12.16 3.88 -7.82
N ARG A 208 -11.05 4.17 -7.16
CA ARG A 208 -9.81 4.63 -7.81
C ARG A 208 -8.88 3.51 -8.24
N TRP A 209 -8.82 2.44 -7.46
CA TRP A 209 -8.02 1.26 -7.75
C TRP A 209 -8.58 0.01 -7.07
N ILE A 210 -8.29 -1.14 -7.65
CA ILE A 210 -8.66 -2.46 -7.13
C ILE A 210 -7.41 -3.33 -7.16
N LYS A 211 -7.11 -4.01 -6.05
CA LYS A 211 -5.97 -4.89 -5.92
C LYS A 211 -6.42 -6.27 -5.46
N LYS A 212 -6.09 -7.28 -6.26
CA LYS A 212 -6.27 -8.69 -5.92
C LYS A 212 -5.02 -9.19 -5.21
N ILE A 213 -5.18 -9.77 -4.02
CA ILE A 213 -4.06 -10.24 -3.21
C ILE A 213 -4.25 -11.73 -2.97
N LYS A 214 -3.24 -12.52 -3.35
CA LYS A 214 -3.16 -13.96 -3.09
C LYS A 214 -2.16 -14.16 -1.96
N GLU A 215 -2.64 -14.60 -0.81
CA GLU A 215 -1.82 -14.98 0.34
C GLU A 215 -1.63 -16.48 0.34
N HIS A 216 -0.39 -16.90 0.50
CA HIS A 216 -0.03 -18.29 0.74
C HIS A 216 0.17 -18.45 2.24
N MET A 217 -0.66 -19.29 2.85
CA MET A 217 -0.59 -19.64 4.25
C MET A 217 -0.09 -21.08 4.35
N THR A 218 1.11 -21.25 4.90
CA THR A 218 1.62 -22.58 5.24
C THR A 218 1.09 -22.91 6.62
N GLN A 219 0.15 -23.85 6.72
CA GLN A 219 -0.31 -24.33 8.02
C GLN A 219 0.70 -25.36 8.54
N VAL A 220 1.37 -25.04 9.64
CA VAL A 220 2.44 -25.86 10.23
C VAL A 220 1.90 -26.89 11.24
N ASN A 221 0.58 -26.89 11.50
CA ASN A 221 -0.05 -27.68 12.56
C ASN A 221 -0.58 -29.07 12.14
N THR A 222 -0.18 -29.58 10.97
CA THR A 222 -0.57 -30.93 10.51
C THR A 222 0.66 -31.69 10.05
N ASP A 223 0.70 -33.00 10.28
CA ASP A 223 1.81 -33.91 9.86
C ASP A 223 2.11 -33.85 8.36
N THR A 224 1.16 -33.32 7.57
CA THR A 224 1.36 -32.89 6.19
C THR A 224 1.23 -31.35 6.10
N PRO A 225 2.21 -30.64 5.53
CA PRO A 225 2.09 -29.20 5.33
C PRO A 225 1.03 -28.92 4.26
N ILE A 226 -0.16 -28.50 4.69
CA ILE A 226 -1.23 -28.08 3.79
C ILE A 226 -0.95 -26.62 3.39
N SER A 227 -0.77 -26.40 2.09
CA SER A 227 -0.70 -25.06 1.51
C SER A 227 -2.10 -24.51 1.30
N LEU A 228 -2.50 -23.55 2.12
CA LEU A 228 -3.76 -22.83 1.94
C LEU A 228 -3.52 -21.54 1.15
N TYR A 229 -4.38 -21.29 0.18
CA TYR A 229 -4.37 -20.03 -0.56
C TYR A 229 -5.59 -19.21 -0.19
N SER A 230 -5.36 -18.08 0.49
CA SER A 230 -6.41 -17.09 0.74
C SER A 230 -6.36 -16.03 -0.35
N ARG A 231 -7.53 -15.63 -0.85
CA ARG A 231 -7.67 -14.49 -1.76
C ARG A 231 -8.46 -13.40 -1.05
N HIS A 232 -7.90 -12.21 -1.01
CA HIS A 232 -8.60 -11.03 -0.54
C HIS A 232 -8.41 -9.86 -1.52
N TYR A 233 -9.36 -8.96 -1.52
CA TYR A 233 -9.45 -7.82 -2.44
C TYR A 233 -9.38 -6.53 -1.64
N ARG A 234 -8.59 -5.58 -2.13
CA ARG A 234 -8.54 -4.22 -1.60
C ARG A 234 -9.02 -3.24 -2.66
N LEU A 235 -9.90 -2.34 -2.27
CA LEU A 235 -10.37 -1.27 -3.14
C LEU A 235 -10.03 0.06 -2.50
N GLY A 236 -9.38 0.94 -3.25
CA GLY A 236 -9.15 2.31 -2.84
C GLY A 236 -10.23 3.21 -3.36
N ILE A 237 -10.88 3.93 -2.46
CA ILE A 237 -12.05 4.75 -2.73
C ILE A 237 -11.73 6.18 -2.40
N GLN A 238 -12.16 7.09 -3.26
CA GLN A 238 -12.05 8.53 -3.07
C GLN A 238 -13.44 9.10 -2.79
N PHE A 239 -13.53 9.94 -1.77
CA PHE A 239 -14.73 10.72 -1.53
C PHE A 239 -14.79 11.89 -2.52
N ARG A 240 -15.94 12.08 -3.15
CA ARG A 240 -16.23 13.17 -4.07
C ARG A 240 -17.10 14.21 -3.37
N ASP A 241 -16.73 15.47 -3.58
CA ASP A 241 -17.45 16.66 -3.10
C ASP A 241 -18.06 16.52 -1.69
N PRO A 242 -17.24 16.17 -0.67
CA PRO A 242 -17.76 15.92 0.67
C PRO A 242 -18.43 17.17 1.24
N SER A 243 -19.60 16.99 1.84
CA SER A 243 -20.29 18.05 2.59
C SER A 243 -19.46 18.51 3.79
N ASP A 244 -19.72 19.71 4.30
CA ASP A 244 -18.97 20.22 5.45
C ASP A 244 -19.28 19.43 6.73
N SER A 245 -20.51 18.91 6.87
CA SER A 245 -20.86 17.97 7.94
C SER A 245 -20.04 16.68 7.86
N PHE A 246 -19.87 16.12 6.65
CA PHE A 246 -18.99 14.97 6.43
C PHE A 246 -17.54 15.29 6.78
N LYS A 247 -17.01 16.43 6.31
CA LYS A 247 -15.62 16.86 6.60
C LYS A 247 -15.37 17.00 8.09
N LEU A 248 -16.34 17.51 8.85
CA LEU A 248 -16.22 17.62 10.30
C LEU A 248 -16.22 16.23 10.97
N ALA A 249 -17.16 15.37 10.60
CA ALA A 249 -17.29 14.02 11.16
C ALA A 249 -16.04 13.17 10.87
N ILE A 250 -15.54 13.18 9.63
CA ILE A 250 -14.33 12.43 9.25
C ILE A 250 -13.09 12.98 9.96
N LYS A 251 -13.00 14.29 10.19
CA LYS A 251 -11.91 14.92 10.93
C LYS A 251 -11.93 14.48 12.39
N GLN A 252 -13.09 14.51 13.05
CA GLN A 252 -13.23 14.04 14.43
C GLN A 252 -12.87 12.55 14.56
N PHE A 253 -13.36 11.72 13.63
CA PHE A 253 -13.07 10.30 13.65
C PHE A 253 -11.58 9.99 13.43
N THR A 254 -10.95 10.63 12.44
CA THR A 254 -9.51 10.45 12.19
C THR A 254 -8.64 10.96 13.35
N GLN A 255 -9.06 12.01 14.07
CA GLN A 255 -8.40 12.44 15.30
C GLN A 255 -8.50 11.39 16.41
N GLN A 256 -9.65 10.72 16.57
CA GLN A 256 -9.81 9.62 17.53
C GLN A 256 -8.90 8.43 17.21
N LEU A 257 -8.75 8.09 15.93
CA LEU A 257 -7.80 7.07 15.49
C LEU A 257 -6.35 7.47 15.80
N ALA A 258 -5.99 8.73 15.53
CA ALA A 258 -4.64 9.25 15.75
C ALA A 258 -4.23 9.30 17.23
N LEU A 259 -5.11 9.75 18.12
CA LEU A 259 -4.83 9.85 19.56
C LEU A 259 -4.46 8.50 20.18
N LYS A 260 -5.05 7.41 19.68
CA LYS A 260 -4.76 6.06 20.15
C LYS A 260 -3.53 5.41 19.51
N ASP A 261 -2.96 5.98 18.45
CA ASP A 261 -1.65 5.57 17.92
C ASP A 261 -0.49 6.12 18.76
N ALA A 262 -0.74 7.15 19.58
CA ALA A 262 0.25 7.79 20.44
C ALA A 262 0.35 7.22 21.86
N ILE A 263 -0.54 6.28 22.22
CA ILE A 263 -0.59 5.56 23.52
C ILE A 263 -0.21 4.11 23.27
#